data_AF-A0A958P7M8-F1
#
_entry.id   AF-A0A958P7M8-F1
#
_cell.length_a   1.000
_cell.length_b   1.000
_cell.length_c   1.000
_cell.angle_alpha   90.00
_cell.angle_beta   90.00
_cell.angle_gamma   90.00
#
_symmetry.space_group_name_H-M   'P 1'
#
loop_
_entity.id
_entity.type
_entity.pdbx_description
1 polymer ?
#
loop_
_entity_poly.entity_id
_entity_poly.type
_entity_poly.pdbx_seq_one_letter_code
_entity_poly.pdbx_strand_id
1 'polypeptide(L)' 'MSVLDKISEYFSNDIAIDLGTANTLVYAKGRGIILDEPSVVAVQKNVNGQNRVLAVGKEAKDMLG' A
#
# COMPACT_ATOMS: atom_id res chain seq x y z
N MET A 1 -17.44 -21.24 17.81
CA MET A 1 -16.72 -21.16 16.53
C MET A 1 -16.19 -22.54 16.19
N SER A 2 -16.47 -23.01 14.97
CA SER A 2 -16.06 -24.31 14.45
C SER A 2 -14.54 -24.37 14.26
N VAL A 3 -13.96 -25.57 14.29
CA VAL A 3 -12.53 -25.79 13.97
C VAL A 3 -12.21 -25.32 12.55
N LEU A 4 -13.19 -25.40 11.64
CA LEU A 4 -13.07 -24.90 10.28
C LEU A 4 -12.92 -23.37 10.20
N ASP A 5 -13.61 -22.63 11.09
CA ASP A 5 -13.52 -21.16 11.16
C ASP A 5 -12.13 -20.71 11.61
N LYS A 6 -11.50 -21.46 12.52
CA LYS A 6 -10.14 -21.15 12.99
C LYS A 6 -9.09 -21.37 11.90
N ILE A 7 -9.29 -22.37 11.06
CA ILE A 7 -8.39 -22.65 9.93
C ILE A 7 -8.54 -21.55 8.88
N SER A 8 -9.78 -21.15 8.53
CA SER A 8 -9.99 -20.08 7.55
C SER A 8 -9.48 -18.71 8.04
N GLU A 9 -9.59 -18.42 9.34
CA GLU A 9 -9.04 -17.19 9.95
C GLU A 9 -7.50 -17.18 9.95
N TYR A 10 -6.84 -18.34 10.04
CA TYR A 10 -5.38 -18.43 9.88
C TYR A 10 -4.94 -18.20 8.43
N PHE A 11 -5.83 -18.44 7.46
CA PHE A 11 -5.62 -18.18 6.03
C PHE A 11 -6.26 -16.87 5.55
N SER A 12 -6.87 -16.06 6.42
CA SER A 12 -7.45 -14.78 6.00
C SER A 12 -6.34 -13.75 5.76
N ASN A 13 -6.50 -12.94 4.71
CA ASN A 13 -5.57 -11.86 4.37
C ASN A 13 -5.90 -10.60 5.20
N ASP A 14 -5.97 -10.75 6.52
CA ASP A 14 -6.23 -9.63 7.43
C ASP A 14 -5.06 -8.64 7.34
N ILE A 15 -5.36 -7.42 6.87
CA ILE A 15 -4.39 -6.33 6.74
C ILE A 15 -4.81 -5.10 7.56
N ALA A 16 -3.82 -4.39 8.07
CA ALA A 16 -3.95 -3.03 8.59
C ALA A 16 -3.06 -2.10 7.75
N ILE A 17 -3.57 -0.92 7.41
CA ILE A 17 -2.86 0.07 6.60
C ILE A 17 -2.69 1.34 7.42
N ASP A 18 -1.45 1.79 7.57
CA ASP A 18 -1.12 3.11 8.10
C ASP A 18 -0.82 4.04 6.92
N LEU A 19 -1.63 5.09 6.77
CA LEU A 19 -1.54 6.07 5.69
C LEU A 19 -0.92 7.37 6.20
N GLY A 20 0.38 7.30 6.53
CA GLY A 20 1.15 8.45 6.98
C GLY A 20 1.42 9.46 5.85
N THR A 21 1.73 10.70 6.22
CA THR A 21 2.06 11.77 5.26
C THR A 21 3.37 11.50 4.51
N ALA A 22 4.33 10.81 5.15
CA ALA A 22 5.64 10.52 4.58
C ALA A 22 5.74 9.09 4.02
N ASN A 23 5.22 8.10 4.74
CA ASN A 23 5.26 6.68 4.38
C ASN A 23 3.90 6.03 4.61
N THR A 24 3.61 5.01 3.80
CA THR A 24 2.49 4.10 3.92
C THR A 24 3.01 2.73 4.33
N LEU A 25 2.46 2.18 5.41
CA LEU A 25 2.82 0.85 5.89
C LEU A 25 1.63 -0.10 5.77
N VAL A 26 1.90 -1.35 5.40
CA VAL A 26 0.90 -2.43 5.45
C VAL A 26 1.39 -3.49 6.40
N TYR A 27 0.57 -3.79 7.41
CA TYR A 27 0.77 -4.92 8.31
C TYR A 27 -0.18 -6.05 7.91
N ALA A 28 0.32 -7.28 7.86
CA ALA A 28 -0.50 -8.48 7.72
C ALA A 28 -0.45 -9.33 8.99
N LYS A 29 -1.64 -9.75 9.48
CA LYS A 29 -1.77 -10.58 10.68
C LYS A 29 -0.93 -11.84 10.53
N GLY A 30 -0.05 -12.10 11.50
CA GLY A 30 0.86 -13.25 11.50
C GLY A 30 2.09 -13.12 10.58
N ARG A 31 2.24 -12.03 9.80
CA ARG A 31 3.43 -11.77 8.96
C ARG A 31 4.21 -10.52 9.35
N GLY A 32 3.61 -9.60 10.11
CA GLY A 32 4.26 -8.33 10.44
C GLY A 32 4.03 -7.27 9.36
N ILE A 33 4.90 -6.27 9.32
CA ILE A 33 4.90 -5.25 8.26
C ILE A 33 5.39 -5.91 6.96
N ILE A 34 4.53 -5.90 5.94
CA ILE A 34 4.78 -6.48 4.62
C ILE A 34 5.01 -5.43 3.53
N LEU A 35 4.78 -4.15 3.83
CA LEU A 35 5.07 -3.01 2.94
C LEU A 35 5.43 -1.79 3.80
N ASP A 36 6.46 -1.07 3.38
CA ASP A 36 6.87 0.24 3.89
C ASP A 36 7.38 1.06 2.69
N GLU A 37 6.51 1.92 2.16
CA GLU A 37 6.77 2.71 0.94
C GLU A 37 6.53 4.19 1.21
N PRO A 38 7.26 5.12 0.57
CA PRO A 38 6.91 6.53 0.61
C PRO A 38 5.46 6.80 0.19
N SER A 39 4.76 7.69 0.88
CA SER A 39 3.40 8.15 0.54
C SER A 39 3.43 9.15 -0.61
N VAL A 40 3.99 8.74 -1.75
CA VAL A 40 4.27 9.61 -2.90
C VAL A 40 3.71 8.98 -4.18
N VAL A 41 3.14 9.83 -5.03
CA VAL A 41 2.64 9.46 -6.37
C VAL A 41 3.17 10.48 -7.38
N ALA A 42 3.78 9.98 -8.45
CA ALA A 42 4.18 10.80 -9.59
C ALA A 42 3.02 10.87 -10.59
N VAL A 43 2.59 12.08 -10.95
CA VAL A 43 1.46 12.31 -11.87
C VAL A 43 1.86 13.18 -13.06
N GLN A 44 1.40 12.81 -14.25
CA GLN A 44 1.49 13.61 -15.47
C GLN A 44 0.13 14.19 -15.80
N LYS A 45 0.08 15.50 -16.04
CA LYS A 45 -1.14 16.20 -16.46
C LYS A 45 -1.22 16.21 -17.99
N ASN A 46 -2.26 15.60 -18.53
CA ASN A 46 -2.50 15.57 -19.97
C ASN A 46 -3.11 16.90 -20.46
N VAL A 47 -3.05 17.12 -21.78
CA VAL A 47 -3.61 18.32 -22.45
C VAL A 47 -5.11 18.53 -22.22
N ASN A 48 -5.85 17.45 -21.96
CA ASN A 48 -7.28 17.49 -21.62
C ASN A 48 -7.55 17.70 -20.12
N GLY A 49 -6.51 17.99 -19.32
CA GLY A 49 -6.60 18.22 -17.88
C GLY A 49 -6.67 16.96 -17.01
N GLN A 50 -6.62 15.76 -17.61
CA GLN A 50 -6.63 14.50 -16.85
C GLN A 50 -5.25 14.19 -16.25
N ASN A 51 -5.23 13.69 -15.02
CA ASN A 51 -4.02 13.20 -14.38
C ASN A 51 -3.82 11.72 -14.71
N ARG A 52 -2.62 11.38 -15.21
CA ARG A 52 -2.15 10.00 -15.38
C ARG A 52 -1.11 9.71 -14.31
N VAL A 53 -1.31 8.61 -13.56
CA VAL A 53 -0.29 8.11 -12.61
C VAL A 53 0.87 7.51 -13.41
N LEU A 54 2.09 7.92 -13.08
CA LEU A 54 3.33 7.41 -13.67
C LEU A 54 4.01 6.37 -12.77
N ALA A 55 4.09 6.64 -11.47
CA ALA A 55 4.72 5.78 -10.48
C ALA A 55 4.12 6.03 -9.08
N VAL A 56 4.35 5.10 -8.15
CA VAL A 56 3.97 5.20 -6.73
C VAL A 56 5.14 4.75 -5.84
N GLY A 57 5.12 5.11 -4.56
CA GLY A 57 6.09 4.61 -3.59
C GLY A 57 7.51 5.12 -3.88
N LYS A 58 8.49 4.24 -3.74
CA LYS A 58 9.91 4.57 -3.92
C LYS A 58 10.22 5.10 -5.31
N GLU A 59 9.68 4.48 -6.37
CA GLU A 59 9.88 4.93 -7.74
C GLU A 59 9.37 6.36 -7.95
N ALA A 60 8.22 6.71 -7.37
CA ALA A 60 7.70 8.08 -7.42
C ALA A 60 8.56 9.07 -6.63
N LYS A 61 9.08 8.65 -5.46
CA LYS A 61 9.96 9.49 -4.64
C LYS A 61 11.29 9.77 -5.34
N ASP A 62 11.87 8.78 -6.01
CA ASP A 62 13.14 8.91 -6.72
C ASP A 62 13.04 9.89 -7.91
N MET A 63 11.84 10.14 -8.43
CA MET A 63 11.58 11.18 -9.45
C MET A 63 11.66 12.61 -8.91
N LEU A 64 11.66 12.83 -7.59
CA LEU A 64 11.76 14.16 -6.99
C LEU A 64 13.20 14.70 -6.93
N GLY A 65 14.20 13.83 -7.10
CA GLY A 65 15.63 14.17 -6.93
C GLY A 65 16.10 13.97 -5.49
#